data_AF-K1WAP3-F1
#
_entry.id   AF-K1WAP3-F1
#
_cell.length_a   1.000
_cell.length_b   1.000
_cell.length_c   1.000
_cell.angle_alpha   90.00
_cell.angle_beta   90.00
_cell.angle_gamma   90.00
#
_symmetry.space_group_name_H-M   'P 1'
#
loop_
_entity.id
_entity.type
_entity.pdbx_description
1 polymer ?
#
loop_
_entity_poly.entity_id
_entity_poly.type
_entity_poly.pdbx_seq_one_letter_code
_entity_poly.pdbx_strand_id
1 'polypeptide(L)'
;MYIGHFAIAVLAHALLRDVHALPLLLGTSFLDLLDGLLAFPGVTQVRANANAGPYLFYDLIFIDWDHSLSAAAFWSLVCLPLCLAAGYEQRTALATAAVCLSHWLADWPMHNHDLALYPHSERHFGGALWSRLGTWSWILEGLLSALCLIFAARQRQMSKWVPVTFAVTVPSAFAMGSSDTVRRQPLGKCRQPSVRRAHRPWLYRPLLAPGQAAW
;
A
#
# COMPACT_ATOMS: atom_id res chain seq x y z
N MET A 1 3.92 -4.55 3.65
CA MET A 1 2.84 -4.98 4.61
C MET A 1 2.04 -3.81 5.19
N TYR A 2 0.83 -3.47 4.71
CA TYR A 2 0.27 -2.13 4.96
C TYR A 2 -0.08 -1.79 6.43
N ILE A 3 -0.97 -2.56 7.08
CA ILE A 3 -1.46 -2.24 8.43
C ILE A 3 -0.37 -2.49 9.48
N GLY A 4 0.41 -3.55 9.30
CA GLY A 4 1.56 -3.84 10.14
C GLY A 4 2.61 -2.71 10.18
N HIS A 5 2.90 -2.02 9.07
CA HIS A 5 3.82 -0.88 9.12
C HIS A 5 3.26 0.27 9.96
N PHE A 6 1.97 0.59 9.83
CA PHE A 6 1.35 1.61 10.69
C PHE A 6 1.43 1.28 12.18
N ALA A 7 1.37 -0.01 12.55
CA ALA A 7 1.60 -0.43 13.93
C ALA A 7 3.01 -0.02 14.44
N ILE A 8 4.03 -0.08 13.57
CA ILE A 8 5.39 0.36 13.87
C ILE A 8 5.44 1.88 14.06
N ALA A 9 4.78 2.67 13.21
CA ALA A 9 4.68 4.13 13.40
C ALA A 9 4.01 4.49 14.74
N VAL A 10 2.92 3.80 15.08
CA VAL A 10 2.22 3.97 16.37
C VAL A 10 3.15 3.63 17.54
N LEU A 11 3.88 2.52 17.45
CA LEU A 11 4.83 2.12 18.47
C LEU A 11 5.97 3.14 18.61
N ALA A 12 6.54 3.60 17.50
CA ALA A 12 7.60 4.62 17.50
C ALA A 12 7.10 5.93 18.14
N HIS A 13 5.89 6.39 17.80
CA HIS A 13 5.27 7.55 18.42
C HIS A 13 4.98 7.34 19.92
N ALA A 14 4.71 6.11 20.36
CA ALA A 14 4.49 5.81 21.77
C ALA A 14 5.80 5.78 22.59
N LEU A 15 6.91 5.38 21.96
CA LEU A 15 8.22 5.28 22.58
C LEU A 15 8.97 6.61 22.59
N LEU A 16 8.80 7.40 21.53
CA LEU A 16 9.47 8.68 21.35
C LEU A 16 8.52 9.80 21.80
N ARG A 17 8.97 10.60 22.77
CA ARG A 17 8.28 11.85 23.13
C ARG A 17 8.43 12.89 22.01
N ASP A 18 7.53 13.86 21.93
CA ASP A 18 7.68 15.07 21.09
C ASP A 18 8.05 14.81 19.62
N VAL A 19 7.52 13.72 19.05
CA VAL A 19 7.62 13.43 17.61
C VAL A 19 6.23 13.53 16.99
N HIS A 20 6.17 13.98 15.74
CA HIS A 20 4.90 14.13 15.04
C HIS A 20 4.44 12.81 14.42
N ALA A 21 3.17 12.45 14.62
CA ALA A 21 2.60 11.21 14.08
C ALA A 21 2.57 11.15 12.55
N LEU A 22 2.27 12.26 11.90
CA LEU A 22 2.09 12.29 10.45
C LEU A 22 3.38 11.91 9.69
N PRO A 23 4.56 12.51 9.98
CA PRO A 23 5.83 12.08 9.36
C PRO A 23 6.17 10.61 9.61
N LEU A 24 5.83 10.06 10.77
CA LEU A 24 6.07 8.64 11.07
C LEU A 24 5.22 7.74 10.18
N LEU A 25 3.93 8.06 10.02
CA LEU A 25 3.01 7.33 9.13
C LEU A 25 3.41 7.45 7.65
N LEU A 26 3.85 8.63 7.22
CA LEU A 26 4.37 8.82 5.86
C LEU A 26 5.67 8.03 5.65
N GLY A 27 6.56 8.01 6.65
CA GLY A 27 7.79 7.20 6.61
C GLY A 27 7.52 5.71 6.44
N THR A 28 6.53 5.18 7.17
CA THR A 28 6.13 3.77 7.02
C THR A 28 5.60 3.42 5.65
N SER A 29 4.89 4.34 4.99
CA SER A 29 4.33 4.11 3.66
C SER A 29 5.23 4.59 2.52
N PHE A 30 6.39 5.16 2.82
CA PHE A 30 7.19 5.83 1.80
C PHE A 30 7.63 4.89 0.68
N LEU A 31 8.09 3.68 1.02
CA LEU A 31 8.52 2.68 0.03
C LEU A 31 7.34 2.13 -0.77
N ASP A 32 6.21 1.82 -0.12
CA ASP A 32 4.97 1.39 -0.82
C ASP A 32 4.46 2.45 -1.81
N LEU A 33 4.49 3.73 -1.42
CA LEU A 33 4.09 4.83 -2.28
C LEU A 33 5.07 5.00 -3.45
N LEU A 34 6.36 4.81 -3.18
CA LEU A 34 7.40 4.88 -4.19
C LEU A 34 7.26 3.74 -5.21
N ASP A 35 7.03 2.51 -4.76
CA ASP A 35 6.76 1.34 -5.61
C ASP A 35 5.59 1.63 -6.58
N GLY A 36 4.47 2.12 -6.05
CA GLY A 36 3.34 2.54 -6.88
C GLY A 36 3.68 3.63 -7.89
N LEU A 37 4.52 4.60 -7.52
CA LEU A 37 4.98 5.67 -8.42
C LEU A 37 5.94 5.16 -9.50
N LEU A 38 6.84 4.23 -9.15
CA LEU A 38 7.84 3.64 -10.04
C LEU A 38 7.24 2.55 -10.96
N ALA A 39 6.10 1.97 -10.58
CA ALA A 39 5.36 1.03 -11.42
C ALA A 39 4.77 1.71 -12.68
N PHE A 40 4.33 2.97 -12.60
CA PHE A 40 3.77 3.70 -13.75
C PHE A 40 4.74 3.81 -14.94
N PRO A 41 6.00 4.25 -14.77
CA PRO A 41 6.98 4.26 -15.86
C PRO A 41 7.61 2.87 -16.14
N GLY A 42 7.24 1.82 -15.40
CA GLY A 42 7.77 0.47 -15.56
C GLY A 42 9.19 0.27 -14.98
N VAL A 43 9.62 1.15 -14.08
CA VAL A 43 10.88 0.97 -13.32
C VAL A 43 10.73 -0.21 -12.37
N THR A 44 9.59 -0.25 -11.69
CA THR A 44 9.10 -1.39 -10.91
C THR A 44 8.21 -2.23 -11.81
N GLN A 45 8.40 -3.55 -11.79
CA GLN A 45 7.65 -4.47 -12.65
C GLN A 45 6.73 -5.33 -11.82
N VAL A 46 5.44 -5.28 -12.15
CA VAL A 46 4.40 -6.08 -11.51
C VAL A 46 3.59 -6.84 -12.55
N ARG A 47 3.04 -7.99 -12.17
CA ARG A 47 2.17 -8.79 -13.06
C ARG A 47 0.91 -9.22 -12.32
N ALA A 48 -0.25 -8.96 -12.90
CA ALA A 48 -1.52 -9.37 -12.32
C ALA A 48 -1.56 -10.89 -12.05
N ASN A 49 -1.95 -11.27 -10.84
CA ASN A 49 -2.06 -12.65 -10.37
C ASN A 49 -3.16 -12.76 -9.32
N ALA A 50 -4.33 -13.25 -9.71
CA ALA A 50 -5.47 -13.42 -8.80
C ALA A 50 -5.22 -14.44 -7.67
N ASN A 51 -4.19 -15.28 -7.80
CA ASN A 51 -3.85 -16.30 -6.80
C ASN A 51 -2.81 -15.81 -5.76
N ALA A 52 -2.23 -14.62 -5.93
CA ALA A 52 -1.17 -14.08 -5.06
C ALA A 52 -1.66 -13.52 -3.70
N GLY A 53 -2.97 -13.53 -3.45
CA GLY A 53 -3.59 -12.93 -2.28
C GLY A 53 -3.04 -13.39 -0.91
N PRO A 54 -3.41 -12.68 0.18
CA PRO A 54 -4.62 -11.87 0.26
C PRO A 54 -4.41 -10.36 0.15
N TYR A 55 -3.18 -9.86 0.09
CA TYR A 55 -2.90 -8.42 0.07
C TYR A 55 -2.75 -7.89 -1.35
N LEU A 56 -1.93 -8.58 -2.14
CA LEU A 56 -1.61 -8.18 -3.50
C LEU A 56 -2.22 -9.23 -4.42
N PHE A 57 -3.05 -8.79 -5.36
CA PHE A 57 -3.56 -9.63 -6.45
C PHE A 57 -2.65 -9.53 -7.69
N TYR A 58 -1.35 -9.41 -7.44
CA TYR A 58 -0.29 -9.31 -8.44
C TYR A 58 1.03 -9.81 -7.85
N ASP A 59 1.90 -10.30 -8.73
CA ASP A 59 3.28 -10.67 -8.43
C ASP A 59 4.17 -9.43 -8.54
N LEU A 60 5.09 -9.31 -7.59
CA LEU A 60 6.21 -8.37 -7.63
C LEU A 60 7.35 -9.04 -8.42
N ILE A 61 7.55 -8.62 -9.68
CA ILE A 61 8.59 -9.21 -10.55
C ILE A 61 9.93 -8.55 -10.29
N PHE A 62 9.93 -7.22 -10.13
CA PHE A 62 11.13 -6.44 -9.90
C PHE A 62 10.77 -5.18 -9.10
N ILE A 63 11.22 -5.15 -7.84
CA ILE A 63 10.96 -4.10 -6.83
C ILE A 63 12.26 -3.59 -6.22
N ASP A 64 13.35 -3.77 -6.93
CA ASP A 64 14.69 -3.62 -6.38
C ASP A 64 15.06 -2.15 -6.10
N TRP A 65 14.48 -1.22 -6.87
CA TRP A 65 14.73 0.22 -6.75
C TRP A 65 14.00 0.87 -5.57
N ASP A 66 13.04 0.18 -4.95
CA ASP A 66 12.26 0.67 -3.81
C ASP A 66 12.41 -0.26 -2.59
N HIS A 67 12.35 -1.59 -2.78
CA HIS A 67 12.34 -2.60 -1.71
C HIS A 67 13.62 -3.45 -1.58
N SER A 68 14.71 -3.15 -2.29
CA SER A 68 16.00 -3.73 -1.91
C SER A 68 16.52 -3.11 -0.59
N LEU A 69 17.31 -3.84 0.21
CA LEU A 69 17.84 -3.29 1.48
C LEU A 69 18.62 -1.98 1.26
N SER A 70 19.43 -1.91 0.20
CA SER A 70 20.18 -0.70 -0.16
C SER A 70 19.27 0.43 -0.64
N ALA A 71 18.19 0.13 -1.38
CA ALA A 71 17.20 1.12 -1.78
C ALA A 71 16.43 1.64 -0.57
N ALA A 72 15.94 0.77 0.30
CA ALA A 72 15.27 1.13 1.55
C ALA A 72 16.16 2.02 2.42
N ALA A 73 17.46 1.71 2.53
CA ALA A 73 18.43 2.54 3.24
C ALA A 73 18.63 3.91 2.57
N PHE A 74 18.80 3.94 1.25
CA PHE A 74 18.93 5.19 0.48
C PHE A 74 17.69 6.08 0.65
N TRP A 75 16.49 5.53 0.46
CA TRP A 75 15.25 6.26 0.58
C TRP A 75 14.96 6.72 2.01
N SER A 76 15.35 5.94 3.01
CA SER A 76 15.29 6.37 4.41
C SER A 76 16.18 7.59 4.68
N LEU A 77 17.38 7.63 4.08
CA LEU A 77 18.26 8.79 4.14
C LEU A 77 17.69 10.00 3.39
N VAL A 78 16.88 9.78 2.35
CA VAL A 78 16.14 10.83 1.62
C VAL A 78 14.94 11.34 2.43
N CYS A 79 14.24 10.47 3.18
CA CYS A 79 13.12 10.90 4.04
C CYS A 79 13.54 11.94 5.09
N LEU A 80 14.77 11.86 5.59
CA LEU A 80 15.29 12.77 6.61
C LEU A 80 15.30 14.25 6.15
N PRO A 81 16.01 14.64 5.08
CA PRO A 81 16.00 16.01 4.58
C PRO A 81 14.62 16.43 4.08
N LEU A 82 13.79 15.52 3.54
CA LEU A 82 12.41 15.83 3.17
C LEU A 82 11.56 16.24 4.38
N CYS A 83 11.70 15.54 5.51
CA CYS A 83 11.01 15.90 6.74
C CYS A 83 11.49 17.25 7.30
N LEU A 84 12.80 17.51 7.27
CA LEU A 84 13.37 18.78 7.69
C LEU A 84 12.88 19.95 6.79
N ALA A 85 12.86 19.74 5.48
CA ALA A 85 12.37 20.72 4.51
C ALA A 85 10.87 21.02 4.67
N ALA A 86 10.10 20.03 5.15
CA ALA A 86 8.69 20.20 5.50
C ALA A 86 8.46 20.92 6.85
N GLY A 87 9.53 21.36 7.53
CA GLY A 87 9.46 22.14 8.77
C GLY A 87 9.40 21.33 10.06
N TYR A 88 9.58 20.01 10.00
CA TYR A 88 9.64 19.17 11.20
C TYR A 88 11.01 19.22 11.88
N GLU A 89 11.04 19.00 13.18
CA GLU A 89 12.26 19.00 13.96
C GLU A 89 13.15 17.80 13.63
N GLN A 90 14.45 17.93 13.88
CA GLN A 90 15.45 16.89 13.63
C GLN A 90 15.08 15.55 14.29
N ARG A 91 14.48 15.58 15.48
CA ARG A 91 14.04 14.37 16.18
C ARG A 91 12.94 13.63 15.41
N THR A 92 11.93 14.36 14.92
CA THR A 92 10.86 13.81 14.09
C THR A 92 11.44 13.25 12.79
N ALA A 93 12.32 14.00 12.12
CA ALA A 93 12.95 13.58 10.87
C ALA A 93 13.80 12.31 11.01
N LEU A 94 14.61 12.20 12.07
CA LEU A 94 15.39 11.00 12.39
C LEU A 94 14.48 9.80 12.70
N ALA A 95 13.40 10.03 13.45
CA ALA A 95 12.44 8.98 13.76
C ALA A 95 11.73 8.48 12.50
N THR A 96 11.33 9.39 11.60
CA THR A 96 10.74 9.04 10.30
C THR A 96 11.70 8.23 9.43
N ALA A 97 12.98 8.63 9.34
CA ALA A 97 13.98 7.88 8.59
C ALA A 97 14.20 6.47 9.17
N ALA A 98 14.27 6.34 10.50
CA ALA A 98 14.42 5.04 11.16
C ALA A 98 13.21 4.12 10.93
N VAL A 99 12.01 4.69 10.98
CA VAL A 99 10.76 3.96 10.72
C VAL A 99 10.63 3.58 9.24
N CYS A 100 11.05 4.43 8.30
CA CYS A 100 11.16 4.08 6.89
C CYS A 100 12.10 2.88 6.67
N LEU A 101 13.26 2.86 7.33
CA LEU A 101 14.19 1.74 7.23
C LEU A 101 13.62 0.45 7.84
N SER A 102 12.84 0.58 8.91
CA SER A 102 12.18 -0.57 9.55
C SER A 102 11.18 -1.28 8.64
N HIS A 103 10.75 -0.64 7.56
CA HIS A 103 9.86 -1.21 6.55
C HIS A 103 10.45 -2.51 5.98
N TRP A 104 11.69 -2.47 5.48
CA TRP A 104 12.35 -3.65 4.91
C TRP A 104 12.48 -4.79 5.93
N LEU A 105 12.82 -4.46 7.18
CA LEU A 105 12.94 -5.45 8.26
C LEU A 105 11.60 -6.12 8.59
N ALA A 106 10.51 -5.35 8.55
CA ALA A 106 9.17 -5.85 8.79
C ALA A 106 8.65 -6.68 7.61
N ASP A 107 9.06 -6.36 6.39
CA ASP A 107 8.70 -7.09 5.18
C ASP A 107 9.48 -8.39 5.01
N TRP A 108 10.72 -8.47 5.47
CA TRP A 108 11.54 -9.68 5.33
C TRP A 108 10.82 -10.99 5.72
N PRO A 109 10.15 -11.12 6.88
CA PRO A 109 9.40 -12.33 7.19
C PRO A 109 8.14 -12.50 6.32
N MET A 110 7.53 -11.41 5.87
CA MET A 110 6.22 -11.39 5.21
C MET A 110 6.30 -11.71 3.73
N HIS A 111 7.22 -11.04 3.03
CA HIS A 111 7.42 -11.11 1.60
C HIS A 111 7.75 -12.52 1.12
N ASN A 112 7.41 -12.78 -0.14
CA ASN A 112 7.90 -13.95 -0.84
C ASN A 112 9.41 -13.79 -1.06
N HIS A 113 10.04 -14.73 -1.77
CA HIS A 113 11.47 -14.69 -2.02
C HIS A 113 11.86 -13.64 -3.08
N ASP A 114 11.42 -12.39 -2.90
CA ASP A 114 11.46 -11.27 -3.84
C ASP A 114 12.22 -10.03 -3.31
N LEU A 115 12.67 -10.01 -2.05
CA LEU A 115 13.44 -8.88 -1.50
C LEU A 115 14.94 -9.00 -1.80
N ALA A 116 15.51 -8.09 -2.58
CA ALA A 116 16.94 -8.05 -2.87
C ALA A 116 17.76 -7.33 -1.77
N LEU A 117 19.07 -7.58 -1.70
CA LEU A 117 19.97 -6.75 -0.87
C LEU A 117 20.29 -5.40 -1.52
N TYR A 118 20.46 -5.42 -2.82
CA TYR A 118 20.73 -4.25 -3.65
C TYR A 118 20.13 -4.48 -5.04
N PRO A 119 19.92 -3.43 -5.84
CA PRO A 119 19.30 -3.63 -7.13
C PRO A 119 20.06 -4.60 -8.03
N HIS A 120 19.32 -5.52 -8.63
CA HIS A 120 19.82 -6.66 -9.41
C HIS A 120 20.68 -7.66 -8.63
N SER A 121 20.52 -7.74 -7.31
CA SER A 121 21.19 -8.76 -6.50
C SER A 121 20.75 -10.16 -6.94
N GLU A 122 21.71 -11.08 -7.11
CA GLU A 122 21.40 -12.49 -7.36
C GLU A 122 20.66 -13.13 -6.16
N ARG A 123 20.95 -12.65 -4.95
CA ARG A 123 20.32 -13.15 -3.72
C ARG A 123 19.09 -12.34 -3.37
N HIS A 124 17.99 -13.05 -3.23
CA HIS A 124 16.71 -12.55 -2.74
C HIS A 124 16.39 -13.17 -1.38
N PHE A 125 15.53 -12.51 -0.62
CA PHE A 125 15.18 -12.81 0.76
C PHE A 125 13.66 -12.78 0.89
N GLY A 126 13.14 -13.50 1.88
CA GLY A 126 11.70 -13.56 2.13
C GLY A 126 11.29 -14.80 2.89
N GLY A 127 10.53 -14.62 3.97
CA GLY A 127 9.99 -15.72 4.78
C GLY A 127 8.76 -16.40 4.17
N ALA A 128 8.14 -15.78 3.16
CA ALA A 128 6.88 -16.16 2.53
C ALA A 128 5.73 -16.36 3.53
N LEU A 129 5.73 -15.63 4.65
CA LEU A 129 4.72 -15.81 5.68
C LEU A 129 3.32 -15.46 5.17
N TRP A 130 3.19 -14.47 4.27
CA TRP A 130 1.93 -14.16 3.61
C TRP A 130 1.37 -15.32 2.79
N SER A 131 2.21 -15.97 1.99
CA SER A 131 1.80 -17.13 1.19
C SER A 131 1.38 -18.31 2.08
N ARG A 132 2.12 -18.54 3.18
CA ARG A 132 1.85 -19.66 4.11
C ARG A 132 0.60 -19.45 4.95
N LEU A 133 0.36 -18.23 5.42
CA LEU A 133 -0.79 -17.89 6.26
C LEU A 133 -2.03 -17.55 5.42
N GLY A 134 -1.86 -17.08 4.19
CA GLY A 134 -2.96 -16.56 3.37
C GLY A 134 -3.74 -15.50 4.15
N THR A 135 -5.07 -15.62 4.15
CA THR A 135 -5.99 -14.73 4.89
C THR A 135 -5.68 -14.62 6.39
N TRP A 136 -5.05 -15.62 7.02
CA TRP A 136 -4.65 -15.54 8.44
C TRP A 136 -3.64 -14.44 8.73
N SER A 137 -2.90 -13.97 7.72
CA SER A 137 -1.98 -12.84 7.85
C SER A 137 -2.68 -11.57 8.36
N TRP A 138 -3.95 -11.37 7.99
CA TRP A 138 -4.75 -10.21 8.42
C TRP A 138 -4.97 -10.22 9.93
N ILE A 139 -5.14 -11.42 10.50
CA ILE A 139 -5.29 -11.58 11.95
C ILE A 139 -3.96 -11.29 12.64
N LEU A 140 -2.83 -11.75 12.09
CA LEU A 140 -1.51 -11.46 12.63
C LEU A 140 -1.24 -9.94 12.65
N GLU A 141 -1.48 -9.25 11.53
CA GLU A 141 -1.34 -7.79 11.47
C GLU A 141 -2.32 -7.05 12.37
N GLY A 142 -3.57 -7.51 12.44
CA GLY A 142 -4.59 -6.95 13.33
C GLY A 142 -4.19 -7.09 14.81
N LEU A 143 -3.62 -8.24 15.21
CA LEU A 143 -3.11 -8.47 16.55
C LEU A 143 -1.90 -7.59 16.86
N LEU A 144 -0.92 -7.52 15.96
CA LEU A 144 0.23 -6.61 16.09
C LEU A 144 -0.24 -5.17 16.29
N SER A 145 -1.18 -4.73 15.45
CA SER A 145 -1.73 -3.37 15.51
C SER A 145 -2.47 -3.10 16.81
N ALA A 146 -3.30 -4.04 17.26
CA ALA A 146 -4.00 -3.94 18.53
C ALA A 146 -3.02 -3.85 19.71
N LEU A 147 -1.97 -4.66 19.72
CA LEU A 147 -0.94 -4.64 20.76
C LEU A 147 -0.18 -3.30 20.79
N CYS A 148 0.24 -2.80 19.64
CA CYS A 148 0.91 -1.49 19.53
C CYS A 148 -0.01 -0.34 19.99
N LEU A 149 -1.30 -0.38 19.62
CA LEU A 149 -2.29 0.60 20.07
C LEU A 149 -2.55 0.53 21.57
N ILE A 150 -2.67 -0.67 22.15
CA ILE A 150 -2.84 -0.86 23.60
C ILE A 150 -1.61 -0.33 24.34
N PHE A 151 -0.42 -0.64 23.85
CA PHE A 151 0.83 -0.11 24.40
C PHE A 151 0.87 1.42 24.35
N ALA A 152 0.54 2.02 23.20
CA ALA A 152 0.48 3.46 23.02
C ALA A 152 -0.55 4.12 23.95
N ALA A 153 -1.73 3.50 24.12
CA ALA A 153 -2.77 3.98 25.02
C ALA A 153 -2.31 3.94 26.49
N ARG A 154 -1.61 2.88 26.91
CA ARG A 154 -1.04 2.76 28.26
C ARG A 154 0.05 3.80 28.51
N GLN A 155 0.98 3.97 27.57
CA GLN A 155 2.00 5.02 27.63
C GLN A 155 1.38 6.42 27.76
N ARG A 156 0.37 6.73 26.94
CA ARG A 156 -0.35 8.01 27.03
C ARG A 156 -1.12 8.16 28.34
N GLN A 157 -1.73 7.10 28.87
CA GLN A 157 -2.40 7.13 30.17
C GLN A 157 -1.42 7.40 31.33
N MET A 158 -0.22 6.85 31.27
CA MET A 158 0.87 7.17 32.21
C MET A 158 1.37 8.62 32.05
N SER A 159 1.23 9.18 30.85
CA SER A 159 1.58 10.56 30.50
C SER A 159 0.46 11.59 30.78
N LYS A 160 -0.68 11.21 31.37
CA LYS A 160 -1.86 12.08 31.60
C LYS A 160 -1.67 13.16 32.70
N TRP A 161 -0.64 13.99 32.58
CA TRP A 161 -0.87 15.42 32.56
C TRP A 161 -0.73 15.88 31.10
N VAL A 162 -1.87 16.22 30.49
CA VAL A 162 -2.13 16.83 29.16
C VAL A 162 -3.17 16.00 28.40
N PRO A 163 -4.41 16.51 28.24
CA PRO A 163 -5.42 15.91 27.39
C PRO A 163 -5.42 16.61 26.03
N VAL A 164 -5.28 15.87 24.93
CA VAL A 164 -6.01 16.22 23.70
C VAL A 164 -6.46 14.94 22.99
N THR A 165 -7.75 14.93 22.71
CA THR A 165 -8.59 14.00 21.97
C THR A 165 -8.09 13.74 20.55
N PHE A 166 -7.78 12.48 20.23
CA PHE A 166 -7.99 11.88 18.90
C PHE A 166 -8.09 10.37 19.10
N ALA A 167 -9.25 9.92 19.54
CA ALA A 167 -9.57 8.51 19.60
C ALA A 167 -11.07 8.38 19.29
N VAL A 168 -11.35 7.48 18.33
CA VAL A 168 -12.68 6.96 17.98
C VAL A 168 -13.50 7.84 17.03
N THR A 169 -13.29 7.65 15.73
CA THR A 169 -14.39 7.62 14.73
C THR A 169 -13.94 6.95 13.42
N VAL A 170 -13.72 5.64 13.44
CA VAL A 170 -14.13 4.73 12.33
C VAL A 170 -14.29 3.35 13.01
N PRO A 171 -15.52 2.92 13.32
CA PRO A 171 -16.12 1.89 12.47
C PRO A 171 -17.67 1.87 12.50
N SER A 172 -18.34 2.41 11.47
CA SER A 172 -19.78 2.11 11.23
C SER A 172 -20.33 2.70 9.93
N ALA A 173 -19.67 2.46 8.79
CA ALA A 173 -20.22 2.80 7.47
C ALA A 173 -20.36 1.60 6.53
N PHE A 174 -20.55 0.38 7.07
CA PHE A 174 -20.83 -0.80 6.23
C PHE A 174 -21.92 -1.74 6.78
N ALA A 175 -22.79 -1.24 7.66
CA ALA A 175 -23.92 -2.01 8.17
C ALA A 175 -25.16 -1.13 8.41
N MET A 176 -25.60 -0.36 7.42
CA MET A 176 -27.00 0.10 7.33
C MET A 176 -27.29 0.60 5.92
N GLY A 177 -27.87 -0.27 5.12
CA GLY A 177 -28.30 0.02 3.75
C GLY A 177 -29.28 -1.03 3.23
N SER A 178 -30.11 -1.58 4.12
CA SER A 178 -31.21 -2.48 3.78
C SER A 178 -32.50 -1.90 4.33
N SER A 179 -33.19 -1.11 3.50
CA SER A 179 -34.65 -1.10 3.33
C SER A 179 -35.10 0.21 2.66
N ASP A 180 -35.44 0.08 1.38
CA ASP A 180 -36.59 0.71 0.72
C ASP A 180 -36.93 2.17 1.00
N THR A 181 -36.74 3.04 -0.01
CA THR A 181 -37.84 3.74 -0.71
C THR A 181 -37.28 4.81 -1.68
N VAL A 182 -36.87 4.39 -2.89
CA VAL A 182 -36.79 5.33 -4.01
C VAL A 182 -37.97 5.06 -4.94
N ARG A 183 -38.95 5.94 -4.77
CA ARG A 183 -40.15 6.11 -5.60
C ARG A 183 -39.75 6.16 -7.08
N ARG A 184 -40.24 5.19 -7.86
CA ARG A 184 -40.13 5.18 -9.33
C ARG A 184 -40.74 6.47 -9.89
N GLN A 185 -39.91 7.34 -10.46
CA GLN A 185 -40.42 8.38 -11.36
C GLN A 185 -40.81 7.73 -12.70
N PRO A 186 -41.95 8.10 -13.30
CA PRO A 186 -42.32 7.60 -14.62
C PRO A 186 -41.36 8.15 -15.67
N LEU A 187 -40.80 7.24 -16.48
CA LEU A 187 -39.94 7.54 -17.63
C LEU A 187 -40.63 8.55 -18.55
N GLY A 188 -40.14 9.79 -18.54
CA GLY A 188 -40.44 10.76 -19.58
C GLY A 188 -39.98 10.21 -20.93
N LYS A 189 -40.88 10.24 -21.92
CA LYS A 189 -40.60 9.83 -23.30
C LYS A 189 -39.43 10.62 -23.87
N CYS A 190 -38.22 10.05 -23.80
CA CYS A 190 -37.09 10.54 -24.56
C CYS A 190 -37.30 10.10 -26.01
N ARG A 191 -37.69 11.06 -26.86
CA ARG A 191 -37.79 10.86 -28.32
C ARG A 191 -36.43 10.43 -28.85
N GLN A 192 -36.36 9.23 -29.42
CA GLN A 192 -35.19 8.81 -30.20
C GLN A 192 -35.04 9.73 -31.41
N PRO A 193 -33.84 10.27 -31.71
CA PRO A 193 -33.55 10.83 -33.02
C PRO A 193 -33.57 9.70 -34.05
N SER A 194 -34.38 9.83 -35.09
CA SER A 194 -34.44 8.90 -36.21
C SER A 194 -33.16 8.99 -37.04
N VAL A 195 -32.15 8.19 -36.68
CA VAL A 195 -30.97 7.99 -37.53
C VAL A 195 -31.39 7.06 -38.68
N ARG A 196 -31.70 7.68 -39.83
CA ARG A 196 -31.88 7.00 -41.10
C ARG A 196 -30.61 6.18 -41.42
N ARG A 197 -30.77 4.87 -41.57
CA ARG A 197 -29.76 3.97 -42.17
C ARG A 197 -29.46 4.45 -43.59
N ALA A 198 -28.32 5.10 -43.79
CA ALA A 198 -27.68 5.18 -45.10
C ALA A 198 -26.73 3.99 -45.23
N HIS A 199 -27.13 2.99 -46.01
CA HIS A 199 -26.27 1.91 -46.46
C HIS A 199 -25.13 2.49 -47.34
N ARG A 200 -23.87 2.33 -46.91
CA ARG A 200 -22.71 2.28 -47.80
C ARG A 200 -21.74 1.20 -47.32
N PRO A 201 -21.51 0.12 -48.08
CA PRO A 201 -20.58 -0.92 -47.71
C PRO A 201 -19.16 -0.46 -48.02
N TRP A 202 -18.32 -0.29 -46.99
CA TRP A 202 -16.88 -0.21 -47.15
C TRP A 202 -16.31 -1.62 -47.17
N LEU A 203 -15.83 -2.01 -48.35
CA LEU A 203 -15.06 -3.22 -48.58
C LEU A 203 -13.72 -3.12 -47.85
N TYR A 204 -13.53 -3.88 -46.77
CA TYR A 204 -12.21 -4.28 -46.32
C TYR A 204 -12.11 -5.80 -46.31
N ARG A 205 -11.20 -6.25 -47.15
CA ARG A 205 -10.90 -7.63 -47.54
C ARG A 205 -10.05 -8.29 -46.44
N PRO A 206 -10.38 -9.49 -45.92
CA PRO A 206 -9.49 -10.20 -45.01
C PRO A 206 -8.39 -10.88 -45.83
N LEU A 207 -7.13 -10.52 -45.55
CA LEU A 207 -5.97 -11.30 -45.98
C LEU A 207 -5.73 -12.41 -44.95
N LEU A 208 -5.97 -13.64 -45.37
CA LEU A 208 -5.59 -14.86 -44.66
C LEU A 208 -4.07 -15.02 -44.67
N ALA A 209 -3.55 -15.55 -43.55
CA ALA A 209 -2.15 -15.90 -43.30
C ALA A 209 -1.61 -16.97 -44.26
N PRO A 210 -0.28 -17.16 -44.30
CA PRO A 210 0.24 -18.39 -43.72
C PRO A 210 1.61 -18.23 -43.01
N GLY A 211 1.86 -19.03 -41.96
CA GLY A 211 3.22 -19.20 -41.44
C GLY A 211 3.30 -19.63 -39.99
N GLN A 212 2.92 -20.88 -39.70
CA GLN A 212 3.44 -21.61 -38.55
C GLN A 212 4.94 -21.87 -38.77
N ALA A 213 5.76 -21.54 -37.78
CA ALA A 213 7.07 -22.13 -37.61
C ALA A 213 7.30 -22.33 -36.10
N ALA A 214 7.43 -23.60 -35.73
CA ALA A 214 7.91 -24.04 -34.44
C ALA A 214 9.31 -23.49 -34.15
N TRP A 215 9.60 -23.15 -32.89
CA TRP A 215 10.74 -23.57 -32.05
C TRP A 215 10.49 -23.05 -30.63
#